data_AF-A0A6M0G9X8-F1
#
_entry.id   AF-A0A6M0G9X8-F1
#
_cell.length_a   1.000
_cell.length_b   1.000
_cell.length_c   1.000
_cell.angle_alpha   90.00
_cell.angle_beta   90.00
_cell.angle_gamma   90.00
#
_symmetry.space_group_name_H-M   'P 1'
#
loop_
_entity.id
_entity.type
_entity.pdbx_description
1 polymer ?
#
loop_
_entity_poly.entity_id
_entity_poly.type
_entity_poly.pdbx_seq_one_letter_code
_entity_poly.pdbx_strand_id
1 'polypeptide(L)'
;MRRHLLSNAQTRIKASLLPSALVVTTLLFSSPARAQTAIADIPLDPNKQSVASQWISEALLAVSTPTGSALGPTGASRAYGMLGTAMYDAWSAYELLPSSTVLGDTLQQLDSDNTSSNKAEAVSYAAFTVLSDLFPEPTLVDSFRNRMTALGFDPDHAHTTSANIGQTMANALLDFRHNDGSNQLGDNPNSNGNPYSGTSGYVATNSANNLPNSITSLERWTPENVPIDSPPGDPNHQRIQSALTPHWGNITPFSLSSGGQFRPSAPEAFLLDPNATADLAAGTITRSDNTTVEISKDLIGVDINPAFIAQAEEVVEYSASLSSPEADSLPGGQAEGDRRKLIAEFWEDPSGTPFPPGTWMFFGQKVAEKDNPDLDNDIPLFFNLGNAVFDAGIATWEAKYYYDYVRPVRAIRELGRLCLIGTENANGDCEIRAWAGPGQGTQTILATDFLTYQTPGGDPSPPFPEYTSGHSAFSAAAAEVLRQYTGSDDFILGDGTLGLGVTFGPGDSRFEPGLTPQSDITLSWSTFSEAADEAGLSRLYGGIHFDDGDINGRILGRQVGNEVFARTQYYLNGAQSVPEPGVTTALLALGGSFVIRRWGRRKS
;
A
#
# COMPACT_ATOMS: atom_id res chain seq x y z
N MET A 1 -65.22 17.56 36.41
CA MET A 1 -64.10 17.86 37.35
C MET A 1 -63.71 16.58 38.08
N ARG A 2 -62.39 16.37 38.26
CA ARG A 2 -61.68 15.31 38.98
C ARG A 2 -61.13 14.12 38.18
N ARG A 3 -59.80 14.09 38.24
CA ARG A 3 -58.74 13.12 37.92
C ARG A 3 -58.97 11.68 38.42
N HIS A 4 -58.26 10.78 37.73
CA HIS A 4 -57.31 9.74 38.21
C HIS A 4 -57.65 8.24 38.07
N LEU A 5 -56.69 7.57 37.40
CA LEU A 5 -56.01 6.29 37.69
C LEU A 5 -56.58 4.96 37.14
N LEU A 6 -55.78 4.42 36.20
CA LEU A 6 -55.21 3.06 36.09
C LEU A 6 -55.98 1.85 36.65
N SER A 7 -56.22 0.88 35.76
CA SER A 7 -55.98 -0.56 35.96
C SER A 7 -56.75 -1.31 34.88
N ASN A 8 -56.09 -2.15 34.07
CA ASN A 8 -56.79 -3.29 33.47
C ASN A 8 -55.85 -4.48 33.34
N ALA A 9 -56.13 -5.48 34.17
CA ALA A 9 -55.70 -6.85 34.03
C ALA A 9 -56.30 -7.47 32.75
N GLN A 10 -55.52 -8.28 32.04
CA GLN A 10 -56.07 -9.14 31.00
C GLN A 10 -55.80 -10.61 31.29
N THR A 11 -56.90 -11.33 31.27
CA THR A 11 -57.09 -12.75 31.50
C THR A 11 -56.69 -13.56 30.26
N ARG A 12 -56.13 -14.74 30.51
CA ARG A 12 -55.67 -15.74 29.54
C ARG A 12 -56.76 -16.24 28.60
N ILE A 13 -56.40 -16.45 27.33
CA ILE A 13 -57.01 -17.47 26.45
C ILE A 13 -55.87 -18.31 25.86
N LYS A 14 -55.97 -19.64 26.03
CA LYS A 14 -55.07 -20.64 25.43
C LYS A 14 -55.52 -20.92 23.99
N ALA A 15 -54.58 -20.97 23.05
CA ALA A 15 -54.73 -21.69 21.80
C ALA A 15 -53.39 -22.31 21.37
N SER A 16 -53.51 -23.47 20.73
CA SER A 16 -52.56 -24.55 20.49
C SER A 16 -51.42 -24.27 19.51
N LEU A 17 -50.30 -24.98 19.74
CA LEU A 17 -49.06 -25.04 18.96
C LEU A 17 -49.22 -25.74 17.58
N LEU A 18 -48.62 -25.14 16.56
CA LEU A 18 -48.01 -25.78 15.38
C LEU A 18 -46.74 -24.97 15.02
N PRO A 19 -45.60 -25.58 14.64
CA PRO A 19 -44.34 -24.86 14.50
C PRO A 19 -44.22 -24.27 13.09
N SER A 20 -44.25 -22.94 12.98
CA SER A 20 -43.83 -22.22 11.77
C SER A 20 -42.36 -21.86 11.91
N ALA A 21 -41.57 -22.19 10.88
CA ALA A 21 -40.16 -21.90 10.77
C ALA A 21 -39.87 -20.42 11.05
N LEU A 22 -39.03 -20.16 12.03
CA LEU A 22 -38.52 -18.83 12.35
C LEU A 22 -37.40 -18.52 11.36
N VAL A 23 -37.73 -17.79 10.29
CA VAL A 23 -36.74 -17.03 9.53
C VAL A 23 -36.21 -15.98 10.48
N VAL A 24 -34.96 -16.14 10.93
CA VAL A 24 -34.23 -15.12 11.67
C VAL A 24 -33.91 -14.01 10.67
N THR A 25 -34.78 -13.01 10.59
CA THR A 25 -34.46 -11.75 9.95
C THR A 25 -33.45 -11.05 10.86
N THR A 26 -32.17 -11.14 10.51
CA THR A 26 -31.10 -10.35 11.14
C THR A 26 -31.44 -8.88 10.95
N LEU A 27 -31.81 -8.22 12.04
CA LEU A 27 -31.92 -6.76 12.11
C LEU A 27 -30.55 -6.18 11.78
N LEU A 28 -30.49 -5.45 10.66
CA LEU A 28 -29.39 -4.58 10.28
C LEU A 28 -29.21 -3.55 11.40
N PHE A 29 -28.21 -3.78 12.26
CA PHE A 29 -27.64 -2.71 13.05
C PHE A 29 -26.91 -1.78 12.08
N SER A 30 -27.42 -0.55 11.97
CA SER A 30 -26.70 0.58 11.38
C SER A 30 -25.33 0.70 12.05
N SER A 31 -24.27 0.32 11.33
CA SER A 31 -22.90 0.42 11.81
C SER A 31 -22.42 1.88 11.78
N PRO A 32 -21.62 2.31 12.76
CA PRO A 32 -20.94 3.60 12.68
C PRO A 32 -19.93 3.55 11.53
N ALA A 33 -19.83 4.65 10.76
CA ALA A 33 -18.91 4.90 9.64
C ALA A 33 -17.88 3.79 9.37
N ARG A 34 -18.25 2.85 8.49
CA ARG A 34 -17.30 1.89 7.92
C ARG A 34 -16.38 2.74 7.03
N ALA A 35 -15.08 2.76 7.30
CA ALA A 35 -14.13 3.25 6.31
C ALA A 35 -14.35 2.39 5.04
N GLN A 36 -15.03 2.96 4.06
CA GLN A 36 -15.37 2.29 2.82
C GLN A 36 -14.07 2.22 2.03
N THR A 37 -13.37 1.10 2.11
CA THR A 37 -12.25 0.87 1.20
C THR A 37 -12.82 0.75 -0.20
N ALA A 38 -12.12 1.30 -1.18
CA ALA A 38 -12.41 1.12 -2.60
C ALA A 38 -12.63 -0.35 -3.00
N ILE A 39 -11.91 -1.28 -2.35
CA ILE A 39 -12.04 -2.74 -2.52
C ILE A 39 -13.42 -3.25 -2.07
N ALA A 40 -14.02 -2.65 -1.03
CA ALA A 40 -15.31 -3.09 -0.50
C ALA A 40 -16.46 -2.92 -1.51
N ASP A 41 -16.30 -1.99 -2.46
CA ASP A 41 -17.28 -1.71 -3.51
C ASP A 41 -17.14 -2.61 -4.74
N ILE A 42 -16.10 -3.47 -4.76
CA ILE A 42 -15.85 -4.45 -5.83
C ILE A 42 -15.89 -5.87 -5.20
N PRO A 43 -17.08 -6.44 -4.93
CA PRO A 43 -17.19 -7.68 -4.18
C PRO A 43 -16.59 -8.87 -4.94
N LEU A 44 -15.83 -9.73 -4.27
CA LEU A 44 -15.43 -11.05 -4.80
C LEU A 44 -16.64 -12.00 -4.83
N ASP A 45 -16.76 -12.83 -5.87
CA ASP A 45 -17.72 -13.95 -5.83
C ASP A 45 -17.14 -15.07 -4.95
N PRO A 46 -17.76 -15.39 -3.79
CA PRO A 46 -17.24 -16.39 -2.86
C PRO A 46 -17.21 -17.81 -3.43
N ASN A 47 -17.99 -18.10 -4.48
CA ASN A 47 -18.02 -19.42 -5.12
C ASN A 47 -16.94 -19.59 -6.20
N LYS A 48 -16.24 -18.51 -6.54
CA LYS A 48 -15.21 -18.46 -7.58
C LYS A 48 -13.79 -18.28 -7.02
N GLN A 49 -13.61 -18.57 -5.73
CA GLN A 49 -12.31 -18.43 -5.05
C GLN A 49 -11.66 -19.78 -4.77
N SER A 50 -10.40 -19.94 -5.16
CA SER A 50 -9.59 -21.08 -4.73
C SER A 50 -9.24 -20.98 -3.25
N VAL A 51 -8.71 -22.07 -2.69
CA VAL A 51 -8.20 -22.07 -1.30
C VAL A 51 -7.12 -21.00 -1.09
N ALA A 52 -6.22 -20.81 -2.06
CA ALA A 52 -5.22 -19.75 -2.00
C ALA A 52 -5.86 -18.36 -1.92
N SER A 53 -6.83 -18.06 -2.80
CA SER A 53 -7.54 -16.78 -2.75
C SER A 53 -8.28 -16.57 -1.43
N GLN A 54 -8.90 -17.62 -0.87
CA GLN A 54 -9.56 -17.51 0.44
C GLN A 54 -8.58 -17.15 1.56
N TRP A 55 -7.35 -17.68 1.55
CA TRP A 55 -6.31 -17.30 2.49
C TRP A 55 -5.76 -15.89 2.27
N ILE A 56 -5.69 -15.42 1.01
CA ILE A 56 -5.42 -14.00 0.73
C ILE A 56 -6.48 -13.11 1.38
N SER A 57 -7.77 -13.46 1.28
CA SER A 57 -8.83 -12.70 1.96
C SER A 57 -8.64 -12.64 3.48
N GLU A 58 -8.22 -13.73 4.13
CA GLU A 58 -7.92 -13.71 5.58
C GLU A 58 -6.75 -12.76 5.89
N ALA A 59 -5.71 -12.72 5.07
CA ALA A 59 -4.59 -11.79 5.25
C ALA A 59 -4.98 -10.32 5.02
N LEU A 60 -5.80 -10.04 3.99
CA LEU A 60 -6.34 -8.69 3.75
C LEU A 60 -7.14 -8.19 4.96
N LEU A 61 -7.98 -9.06 5.53
CA LEU A 61 -8.75 -8.77 6.74
C LEU A 61 -7.85 -8.56 7.96
N ALA A 62 -6.87 -9.44 8.18
CA ALA A 62 -5.94 -9.36 9.29
C ALA A 62 -5.12 -8.05 9.28
N VAL A 63 -4.59 -7.66 8.11
CA VAL A 63 -3.86 -6.40 7.91
C VAL A 63 -4.77 -5.18 8.17
N SER A 64 -6.05 -5.26 7.84
CA SER A 64 -7.02 -4.17 8.04
C SER A 64 -7.47 -3.99 9.49
N THR A 65 -7.11 -4.90 10.41
CA THR A 65 -7.41 -4.74 11.85
C THR A 65 -6.51 -3.69 12.52
N PRO A 66 -6.81 -3.22 13.74
CA PRO A 66 -5.92 -2.34 14.48
C PRO A 66 -4.50 -2.89 14.65
N THR A 67 -4.35 -4.20 14.91
CA THR A 67 -3.04 -4.86 15.02
C THR A 67 -2.30 -4.86 13.69
N GLY A 68 -3.00 -5.22 12.60
CA GLY A 68 -2.42 -5.19 11.25
C GLY A 68 -2.08 -3.78 10.77
N SER A 69 -2.88 -2.79 11.14
CA SER A 69 -2.67 -1.39 10.81
C SER A 69 -1.36 -0.84 11.41
N ALA A 70 -0.94 -1.35 12.57
CA ALA A 70 0.33 -0.97 13.19
C ALA A 70 1.57 -1.42 12.38
N LEU A 71 1.42 -2.38 11.47
CA LEU A 71 2.49 -2.84 10.58
C LEU A 71 2.86 -1.80 9.51
N GLY A 72 1.91 -0.93 9.17
CA GLY A 72 2.02 -0.06 8.00
C GLY A 72 2.15 -0.82 6.67
N PRO A 73 2.37 -0.10 5.56
CA PRO A 73 2.53 -0.71 4.24
C PRO A 73 3.72 -1.67 4.16
N THR A 74 4.80 -1.42 4.93
CA THR A 74 5.98 -2.27 4.95
C THR A 74 5.70 -3.64 5.53
N GLY A 75 5.18 -3.71 6.76
CA GLY A 75 4.89 -5.00 7.38
C GLY A 75 3.72 -5.72 6.70
N ALA A 76 2.74 -4.99 6.16
CA ALA A 76 1.69 -5.56 5.34
C ALA A 76 2.24 -6.25 4.07
N SER A 77 3.13 -5.57 3.32
CA SER A 77 3.75 -6.17 2.12
C SER A 77 4.51 -7.46 2.44
N ARG A 78 5.23 -7.51 3.57
CA ARG A 78 5.91 -8.72 4.05
C ARG A 78 4.92 -9.83 4.43
N ALA A 79 3.80 -9.50 5.07
CA ALA A 79 2.78 -10.50 5.40
C ALA A 79 2.22 -11.20 4.15
N TYR A 80 1.98 -10.43 3.07
CA TYR A 80 1.54 -11.01 1.79
C TYR A 80 2.63 -11.84 1.11
N GLY A 81 3.88 -11.38 1.12
CA GLY A 81 5.03 -12.13 0.60
C GLY A 81 5.25 -13.45 1.34
N MET A 82 5.17 -13.44 2.67
CA MET A 82 5.29 -14.64 3.50
C MET A 82 4.15 -15.63 3.27
N LEU A 83 2.90 -15.14 3.20
CA LEU A 83 1.76 -16.00 2.91
C LEU A 83 1.88 -16.65 1.52
N GLY A 84 2.17 -15.87 0.48
CA GLY A 84 2.36 -16.38 -0.88
C GLY A 84 3.48 -17.43 -0.95
N THR A 85 4.60 -17.18 -0.27
CA THR A 85 5.73 -18.12 -0.20
C THR A 85 5.41 -19.39 0.56
N ALA A 86 4.73 -19.31 1.70
CA ALA A 86 4.36 -20.50 2.49
C ALA A 86 3.40 -21.41 1.74
N MET A 87 2.40 -20.82 1.07
CA MET A 87 1.46 -21.56 0.23
C MET A 87 2.20 -22.23 -0.95
N TYR A 88 3.12 -21.51 -1.60
CA TYR A 88 3.96 -22.05 -2.66
C TYR A 88 4.84 -23.21 -2.19
N ASP A 89 5.54 -23.06 -1.08
CA ASP A 89 6.44 -24.09 -0.55
C ASP A 89 5.68 -25.38 -0.23
N ALA A 90 4.50 -25.27 0.40
CA ALA A 90 3.65 -26.43 0.68
C ALA A 90 3.09 -27.10 -0.59
N TRP A 91 2.73 -26.30 -1.60
CA TRP A 91 2.25 -26.80 -2.89
C TRP A 91 3.37 -27.48 -3.69
N SER A 92 4.58 -26.92 -3.66
CA SER A 92 5.73 -27.40 -4.42
C SER A 92 6.08 -28.87 -4.12
N ALA A 93 5.84 -29.32 -2.88
CA ALA A 93 6.05 -30.69 -2.46
C ALA A 93 5.25 -31.73 -3.26
N TYR A 94 4.20 -31.34 -3.99
CA TYR A 94 3.39 -32.24 -4.81
C TYR A 94 3.71 -32.16 -6.29
N GLU A 95 4.41 -31.11 -6.72
CA GLU A 95 4.67 -30.85 -8.13
C GLU A 95 6.04 -31.39 -8.54
N LEU A 96 6.13 -31.96 -9.74
CA LEU A 96 7.33 -32.70 -10.16
C LEU A 96 8.58 -31.81 -10.34
N LEU A 97 8.37 -30.56 -10.78
CA LEU A 97 9.46 -29.64 -11.10
C LEU A 97 9.73 -28.59 -10.01
N PRO A 98 8.73 -27.89 -9.44
CA PRO A 98 8.95 -26.85 -8.44
C PRO A 98 9.78 -27.30 -7.23
N SER A 99 10.60 -26.39 -6.70
CA SER A 99 11.37 -26.58 -5.47
C SER A 99 10.97 -25.54 -4.43
N SER A 100 10.79 -25.95 -3.17
CA SER A 100 10.53 -25.01 -2.09
C SER A 100 11.71 -24.05 -1.87
N THR A 101 11.41 -22.87 -1.32
CA THR A 101 12.36 -21.77 -1.18
C THR A 101 13.41 -21.97 -0.08
N VAL A 102 13.08 -22.78 0.95
CA VAL A 102 13.97 -23.04 2.10
C VAL A 102 14.43 -24.49 2.14
N LEU A 103 13.51 -25.45 1.96
CA LEU A 103 13.79 -26.88 2.18
C LEU A 103 14.13 -27.66 0.90
N GLY A 104 14.15 -27.01 -0.26
CA GLY A 104 14.38 -27.69 -1.55
C GLY A 104 13.31 -28.73 -1.86
N ASP A 105 13.73 -29.87 -2.38
CA ASP A 105 12.91 -31.05 -2.75
C ASP A 105 12.78 -32.09 -1.62
N THR A 106 13.23 -31.77 -0.40
CA THR A 106 13.34 -32.73 0.71
C THR A 106 12.01 -33.32 1.17
N LEU A 107 10.88 -32.66 0.89
CA LEU A 107 9.52 -33.09 1.21
C LEU A 107 8.70 -33.50 -0.01
N GLN A 108 9.34 -33.78 -1.16
CA GLN A 108 8.65 -34.19 -2.37
C GLN A 108 7.79 -35.45 -2.15
N GLN A 109 6.55 -35.39 -2.62
CA GLN A 109 5.57 -36.47 -2.55
C GLN A 109 5.53 -37.30 -3.84
N LEU A 110 4.97 -38.49 -3.74
CA LEU A 110 4.76 -39.36 -4.89
C LEU A 110 3.67 -38.78 -5.81
N ASP A 111 3.75 -39.06 -7.11
CA ASP A 111 2.72 -38.66 -8.08
C ASP A 111 1.30 -39.13 -7.68
N SER A 112 1.20 -40.27 -6.98
CA SER A 112 -0.08 -40.78 -6.46
C SER A 112 -0.71 -39.89 -5.39
N ASP A 113 0.10 -39.09 -4.71
CA ASP A 113 -0.32 -38.19 -3.63
C ASP A 113 -0.54 -36.76 -4.13
N ASN A 114 -0.19 -36.44 -5.39
CA ASN A 114 -0.55 -35.18 -6.06
C ASN A 114 -2.05 -35.17 -6.39
N THR A 115 -2.84 -34.84 -5.37
CA THR A 115 -4.28 -34.66 -5.48
C THR A 115 -4.67 -33.25 -5.05
N SER A 116 -5.76 -32.71 -5.61
CA SER A 116 -6.27 -31.40 -5.22
C SER A 116 -6.61 -31.31 -3.72
N SER A 117 -7.04 -32.42 -3.10
CA SER A 117 -7.34 -32.48 -1.67
C SER A 117 -6.07 -32.35 -0.82
N ASN A 118 -5.01 -33.10 -1.14
CA ASN A 118 -3.76 -33.05 -0.40
C ASN A 118 -3.09 -31.68 -0.52
N LYS A 119 -3.05 -31.12 -1.73
CA LYS A 119 -2.54 -29.76 -1.97
C LYS A 119 -3.33 -28.71 -1.18
N ALA A 120 -4.66 -28.75 -1.24
CA ALA A 120 -5.52 -27.81 -0.52
C ALA A 120 -5.30 -27.88 1.00
N GLU A 121 -5.14 -29.09 1.55
CA GLU A 121 -4.83 -29.29 2.96
C GLU A 121 -3.45 -28.73 3.31
N ALA A 122 -2.39 -29.12 2.59
CA ALA A 122 -1.02 -28.66 2.86
C ALA A 122 -0.89 -27.13 2.76
N VAL A 123 -1.44 -26.54 1.70
CA VAL A 123 -1.50 -25.07 1.52
C VAL A 123 -2.22 -24.40 2.69
N SER A 124 -3.34 -24.98 3.16
CA SER A 124 -4.12 -24.39 4.25
C SER A 124 -3.40 -24.45 5.59
N TYR A 125 -2.74 -25.55 5.90
CA TYR A 125 -1.91 -25.63 7.10
C TYR A 125 -0.72 -24.67 7.04
N ALA A 126 -0.09 -24.50 5.87
CA ALA A 126 1.00 -23.52 5.73
C ALA A 126 0.53 -22.08 5.93
N ALA A 127 -0.59 -21.70 5.28
CA ALA A 127 -1.20 -20.38 5.43
C ALA A 127 -1.66 -20.12 6.87
N PHE A 128 -2.33 -21.10 7.50
CA PHE A 128 -2.78 -21.02 8.88
C PHE A 128 -1.61 -20.79 9.85
N THR A 129 -0.54 -21.57 9.72
CA THR A 129 0.65 -21.45 10.56
C THR A 129 1.33 -20.08 10.41
N VAL A 130 1.56 -19.62 9.18
CA VAL A 130 2.18 -18.30 8.95
C VAL A 130 1.31 -17.15 9.44
N LEU A 131 0.02 -17.14 9.12
CA LEU A 131 -0.85 -16.04 9.54
C LEU A 131 -1.04 -15.99 11.06
N SER A 132 -1.09 -17.16 11.72
CA SER A 132 -1.20 -17.22 13.18
C SER A 132 0.08 -16.74 13.89
N ASP A 133 1.26 -16.90 13.27
CA ASP A 133 2.52 -16.34 13.76
C ASP A 133 2.62 -14.82 13.53
N LEU A 134 2.21 -14.35 12.35
CA LEU A 134 2.22 -12.94 12.00
C LEU A 134 1.18 -12.11 12.77
N PHE A 135 0.04 -12.73 13.09
CA PHE A 135 -1.09 -12.10 13.76
C PHE A 135 -1.55 -12.95 14.95
N PRO A 136 -0.78 -13.00 16.05
CA PRO A 136 -1.00 -13.91 17.18
C PRO A 136 -2.15 -13.47 18.10
N GLU A 137 -2.92 -12.45 17.71
CA GLU A 137 -4.04 -11.95 18.48
C GLU A 137 -5.17 -13.00 18.50
N PRO A 138 -5.74 -13.36 19.66
CA PRO A 138 -6.69 -14.46 19.77
C PRO A 138 -7.89 -14.39 18.82
N THR A 139 -8.48 -13.22 18.61
CA THR A 139 -9.65 -13.10 17.71
C THR A 139 -9.29 -13.33 16.24
N LEU A 140 -8.10 -12.91 15.80
CA LEU A 140 -7.57 -13.21 14.47
C LEU A 140 -7.23 -14.69 14.32
N VAL A 141 -6.55 -15.29 15.30
CA VAL A 141 -6.26 -16.72 15.30
C VAL A 141 -7.56 -17.54 15.23
N ASP A 142 -8.59 -17.17 16.00
CA ASP A 142 -9.91 -17.80 15.92
C ASP A 142 -10.55 -17.66 14.52
N SER A 143 -10.39 -16.52 13.85
CA SER A 143 -10.83 -16.35 12.46
C SER A 143 -10.15 -17.35 11.53
N PHE A 144 -8.83 -17.51 11.64
CA PHE A 144 -8.07 -18.47 10.82
C PHE A 144 -8.44 -19.92 11.13
N ARG A 145 -8.74 -20.23 12.40
CA ARG A 145 -9.25 -21.55 12.83
C ARG A 145 -10.64 -21.83 12.24
N ASN A 146 -11.49 -20.81 12.16
CA ASN A 146 -12.79 -20.90 11.49
C ASN A 146 -12.62 -21.14 9.98
N ARG A 147 -11.62 -20.52 9.33
CA ARG A 147 -11.26 -20.81 7.93
C ARG A 147 -10.84 -22.27 7.74
N MET A 148 -9.97 -22.79 8.59
CA MET A 148 -9.58 -24.21 8.57
C MET A 148 -10.81 -25.13 8.70
N THR A 149 -11.67 -24.86 9.68
CA THR A 149 -12.90 -25.63 9.91
C THR A 149 -13.86 -25.56 8.72
N ALA A 150 -14.01 -24.39 8.11
CA ALA A 150 -14.85 -24.20 6.93
C ALA A 150 -14.35 -24.97 5.69
N LEU A 151 -13.03 -25.19 5.60
CA LEU A 151 -12.39 -26.02 4.59
C LEU A 151 -12.41 -27.53 4.94
N GLY A 152 -12.89 -27.89 6.13
CA GLY A 152 -12.99 -29.27 6.60
C GLY A 152 -11.72 -29.80 7.28
N PHE A 153 -10.80 -28.93 7.68
CA PHE A 153 -9.54 -29.29 8.34
C PHE A 153 -9.61 -29.04 9.86
N ASP A 154 -8.97 -29.90 10.65
CA ASP A 154 -8.84 -29.74 12.10
C ASP A 154 -7.70 -28.75 12.42
N PRO A 155 -7.97 -27.53 12.91
CA PRO A 155 -6.92 -26.56 13.21
C PRO A 155 -6.03 -26.96 14.40
N ASP A 156 -6.44 -27.90 15.25
CA ASP A 156 -5.71 -28.29 16.46
C ASP A 156 -4.71 -29.41 16.22
N HIS A 157 -4.91 -30.21 15.19
CA HIS A 157 -4.12 -31.43 15.00
C HIS A 157 -3.83 -31.75 13.52
N ALA A 158 -2.56 -31.63 13.14
CA ALA A 158 -2.06 -32.13 11.86
C ALA A 158 -1.93 -33.66 11.86
N HIS A 159 -3.00 -34.35 11.49
CA HIS A 159 -3.05 -35.82 11.49
C HIS A 159 -2.61 -36.48 10.17
N THR A 160 -2.52 -35.72 9.09
CA THR A 160 -2.22 -36.23 7.73
C THR A 160 -0.80 -35.87 7.32
N THR A 161 -0.25 -36.58 6.33
CA THR A 161 1.02 -36.20 5.69
C THR A 161 0.93 -34.79 5.12
N SER A 162 -0.17 -34.44 4.47
CA SER A 162 -0.40 -33.12 3.87
C SER A 162 -0.36 -31.99 4.90
N ALA A 163 -1.04 -32.17 6.03
CA ALA A 163 -1.03 -31.21 7.12
C ALA A 163 0.39 -31.01 7.68
N ASN A 164 1.12 -32.10 7.90
CA ASN A 164 2.49 -32.05 8.41
C ASN A 164 3.46 -31.37 7.42
N ILE A 165 3.30 -31.58 6.11
CA ILE A 165 4.07 -30.85 5.08
C ILE A 165 3.81 -29.36 5.18
N GLY A 166 2.54 -28.96 5.22
CA GLY A 166 2.14 -27.55 5.33
C GLY A 166 2.77 -26.86 6.53
N GLN A 167 2.65 -27.48 7.72
CA GLN A 167 3.27 -26.95 8.95
C GLN A 167 4.79 -26.90 8.88
N THR A 168 5.44 -27.94 8.33
CA THR A 168 6.90 -28.02 8.25
C THR A 168 7.45 -26.94 7.32
N MET A 169 6.85 -26.74 6.15
CA MET A 169 7.23 -25.69 5.21
C MET A 169 7.04 -24.30 5.81
N ALA A 170 5.90 -24.05 6.46
CA ALA A 170 5.64 -22.78 7.13
C ALA A 170 6.64 -22.50 8.25
N ASN A 171 6.92 -23.47 9.13
CA ASN A 171 7.88 -23.29 10.22
C ASN A 171 9.30 -23.02 9.70
N ALA A 172 9.74 -23.71 8.64
CA ALA A 172 11.05 -23.45 8.04
C ALA A 172 11.14 -22.02 7.47
N LEU A 173 10.07 -21.53 6.83
CA LEU A 173 10.00 -20.15 6.37
C LEU A 173 10.00 -19.15 7.52
N LEU A 174 9.22 -19.41 8.58
CA LEU A 174 9.14 -18.56 9.77
C LEU A 174 10.49 -18.47 10.48
N ASP A 175 11.17 -19.59 10.71
CA ASP A 175 12.50 -19.64 11.34
C ASP A 175 13.52 -18.79 10.56
N PHE A 176 13.49 -18.86 9.22
CA PHE A 176 14.31 -18.00 8.37
C PHE A 176 13.90 -16.53 8.50
N ARG A 177 12.60 -16.24 8.42
CA ARG A 177 12.06 -14.88 8.35
C ARG A 177 12.03 -14.14 9.69
N HIS A 178 12.01 -14.81 10.83
CA HIS A 178 12.21 -14.15 12.14
C HIS A 178 13.61 -13.54 12.27
N ASN A 179 14.57 -14.02 11.46
CA ASN A 179 15.95 -13.54 11.44
C ASN A 179 16.28 -12.65 10.23
N ASP A 180 15.28 -12.18 9.49
CA ASP A 180 15.47 -11.40 8.25
C ASP A 180 15.74 -9.90 8.48
N GLY A 181 15.85 -9.46 9.72
CA GLY A 181 16.06 -8.05 10.08
C GLY A 181 14.77 -7.23 10.21
N SER A 182 13.59 -7.78 9.92
CA SER A 182 12.30 -7.09 10.09
C SER A 182 11.98 -6.70 11.54
N ASN A 183 12.61 -7.36 12.52
CA ASN A 183 12.34 -7.22 13.94
C ASN A 183 10.89 -7.58 14.31
N GLN A 184 10.29 -8.56 13.63
CA GLN A 184 8.91 -8.98 13.89
C GLN A 184 8.65 -9.29 15.37
N LEU A 185 9.59 -9.93 16.07
CA LEU A 185 9.41 -10.35 17.46
C LEU A 185 9.73 -9.22 18.48
N GLY A 186 10.28 -8.09 18.02
CA GLY A 186 10.71 -6.99 18.91
C GLY A 186 11.93 -7.33 19.76
N ASP A 187 12.63 -8.43 19.46
CA ASP A 187 13.74 -8.97 20.23
C ASP A 187 15.11 -8.41 19.81
N ASN A 188 15.15 -7.55 18.78
CA ASN A 188 16.38 -6.86 18.40
C ASN A 188 16.84 -5.93 19.53
N PRO A 189 18.12 -6.01 19.97
CA PRO A 189 18.63 -5.23 21.11
C PRO A 189 18.69 -3.72 20.85
N ASN A 190 18.65 -3.29 19.58
CA ASN A 190 18.63 -1.87 19.21
C ASN A 190 17.19 -1.32 19.08
N SER A 191 16.18 -2.14 19.40
CA SER A 191 14.77 -1.77 19.30
C SER A 191 14.18 -1.35 20.64
N ASN A 192 12.89 -0.97 20.66
CA ASN A 192 12.20 -0.61 21.89
C ASN A 192 11.42 -1.78 22.55
N GLY A 193 11.66 -3.01 22.09
CA GLY A 193 10.98 -4.21 22.60
C GLY A 193 9.62 -4.50 21.96
N ASN A 194 9.10 -3.60 21.11
CA ASN A 194 7.84 -3.83 20.40
C ASN A 194 8.09 -4.49 19.02
N PRO A 195 7.16 -5.35 18.56
CA PRO A 195 7.16 -5.89 17.20
C PRO A 195 7.38 -4.82 16.13
N TYR A 196 8.26 -5.11 15.17
CA TYR A 196 8.61 -4.26 14.02
C TYR A 196 9.14 -2.86 14.36
N SER A 197 9.48 -2.60 15.63
CA SER A 197 10.04 -1.31 16.02
C SER A 197 11.41 -1.06 15.38
N GLY A 198 11.70 0.21 15.14
CA GLY A 198 12.91 0.65 14.42
C GLY A 198 14.21 0.17 15.09
N THR A 199 15.15 -0.30 14.26
CA THR A 199 16.45 -0.83 14.71
C THR A 199 17.66 -0.05 14.14
N SER A 200 17.42 0.91 13.24
CA SER A 200 18.48 1.65 12.53
C SER A 200 19.06 2.83 13.32
N GLY A 201 18.41 3.24 14.42
CA GLY A 201 18.79 4.45 15.16
C GLY A 201 18.46 5.75 14.43
N TYR A 202 17.61 5.70 13.39
CA TYR A 202 17.19 6.88 12.64
C TYR A 202 16.53 7.93 13.54
N VAL A 203 16.94 9.19 13.36
CA VAL A 203 16.37 10.36 14.00
C VAL A 203 16.18 11.41 12.91
N ALA A 204 14.97 11.95 12.79
CA ALA A 204 14.69 12.99 11.81
C ALA A 204 15.50 14.25 12.12
N THR A 205 16.03 14.89 11.07
CA THR A 205 16.78 16.15 11.18
C THR A 205 15.87 17.30 11.63
N ASN A 206 14.66 17.34 11.08
CA ASN A 206 13.65 18.36 11.40
C ASN A 206 12.71 17.89 12.52
N SER A 207 12.01 18.85 13.13
CA SER A 207 10.98 18.62 14.15
C SER A 207 9.79 19.56 13.96
N ALA A 208 8.57 19.06 14.15
CA ALA A 208 7.35 19.87 14.09
C ALA A 208 6.93 20.48 15.44
N ASN A 209 7.84 20.57 16.43
CA ASN A 209 7.52 21.02 17.80
C ASN A 209 7.11 22.51 17.91
N ASN A 210 6.82 23.20 16.80
CA ASN A 210 6.43 24.61 16.73
C ASN A 210 7.36 25.55 17.53
N LEU A 211 8.65 25.18 17.61
CA LEU A 211 9.69 26.01 18.19
C LEU A 211 10.32 26.85 17.07
N PRO A 212 10.79 28.08 17.36
CA PRO A 212 11.66 28.79 16.43
C PRO A 212 12.81 27.87 16.00
N ASN A 213 13.04 27.74 14.68
CA ASN A 213 14.12 26.95 14.08
C ASN A 213 13.93 25.43 14.15
N SER A 214 12.70 24.94 14.32
CA SER A 214 12.42 23.49 14.33
C SER A 214 12.59 22.81 12.96
N ILE A 215 12.51 23.60 11.89
CA ILE A 215 12.88 23.20 10.54
C ILE A 215 14.28 23.77 10.25
N THR A 216 15.26 22.87 10.18
CA THR A 216 16.69 23.24 10.02
C THR A 216 17.20 22.94 8.61
N SER A 217 16.52 22.06 7.87
CA SER A 217 16.83 21.76 6.47
C SER A 217 15.56 21.73 5.63
N LEU A 218 15.59 22.39 4.47
CA LEU A 218 14.48 22.40 3.50
C LEU A 218 14.32 21.05 2.79
N GLU A 219 15.39 20.25 2.72
CA GLU A 219 15.42 19.00 1.96
C GLU A 219 15.10 17.78 2.83
N ARG A 220 15.14 17.90 4.15
CA ARG A 220 14.97 16.77 5.06
C ARG A 220 13.52 16.56 5.49
N TRP A 221 13.14 15.30 5.67
CA TRP A 221 11.80 14.96 6.15
C TRP A 221 11.54 15.52 7.55
N THR A 222 10.29 15.90 7.79
CA THR A 222 9.79 16.43 9.06
C THR A 222 8.69 15.51 9.58
N PRO A 223 8.80 14.98 10.81
CA PRO A 223 7.67 14.34 11.47
C PRO A 223 6.65 15.41 11.86
N GLU A 224 5.54 15.47 11.14
CA GLU A 224 4.54 16.54 11.29
C GLU A 224 3.65 16.35 12.52
N ASN A 225 3.05 17.44 12.99
CA ASN A 225 1.86 17.35 13.85
C ASN A 225 0.71 16.75 13.02
N VAL A 226 -0.19 16.05 13.68
CA VAL A 226 -1.39 15.50 13.05
C VAL A 226 -2.56 16.01 13.86
N PRO A 227 -3.38 16.97 13.41
CA PRO A 227 -3.27 17.69 12.16
C PRO A 227 -2.09 18.66 12.22
N ILE A 228 -1.58 19.05 11.05
CA ILE A 228 -0.35 19.84 10.91
C ILE A 228 -0.39 21.18 11.66
N ASP A 229 -1.59 21.77 11.76
CA ASP A 229 -1.83 23.07 12.42
C ASP A 229 -2.23 22.93 13.90
N SER A 230 -1.98 21.77 14.51
CA SER A 230 -2.11 21.64 15.96
C SER A 230 -1.27 22.73 16.66
N PRO A 231 -1.79 23.41 17.71
CA PRO A 231 -1.04 24.43 18.45
C PRO A 231 0.27 23.88 19.04
N PRO A 232 1.04 24.60 19.86
CA PRO A 232 2.11 23.99 20.69
C PRO A 232 1.63 23.74 22.13
N GLY A 233 1.86 22.54 22.70
CA GLY A 233 1.59 22.23 24.11
C GLY A 233 0.12 22.05 24.55
N ASP A 234 -0.82 21.89 23.62
CA ASP A 234 -2.20 21.49 23.91
C ASP A 234 -2.24 19.98 24.31
N PRO A 235 -2.86 19.62 25.44
CA PRO A 235 -2.95 18.23 25.88
C PRO A 235 -3.79 17.34 24.93
N ASN A 236 -4.54 17.94 24.00
CA ASN A 236 -5.23 17.27 22.91
C ASN A 236 -4.43 17.27 21.60
N HIS A 237 -3.12 17.62 21.65
CA HIS A 237 -2.16 17.47 20.56
C HIS A 237 -2.26 16.09 19.96
N GLN A 238 -3.11 16.01 18.95
CA GLN A 238 -3.18 14.87 18.09
C GLN A 238 -1.73 14.66 17.58
N ARG A 239 -1.31 13.40 17.67
CA ARG A 239 0.10 12.96 17.77
C ARG A 239 1.09 13.67 16.84
N ILE A 240 2.36 13.72 17.27
CA ILE A 240 3.48 13.93 16.34
C ILE A 240 3.75 12.62 15.60
N GLN A 241 4.00 12.71 14.29
CA GLN A 241 4.37 11.55 13.49
C GLN A 241 5.64 10.87 14.01
N SER A 242 5.70 9.55 13.86
CA SER A 242 6.90 8.77 14.14
C SER A 242 7.32 8.06 12.86
N ALA A 243 8.63 8.05 12.59
CA ALA A 243 9.20 7.42 11.40
C ALA A 243 8.78 5.95 11.31
N LEU A 244 8.05 5.60 10.25
CA LEU A 244 7.56 4.24 10.04
C LEU A 244 8.68 3.34 9.50
N THR A 245 9.09 2.35 10.29
CA THR A 245 10.03 1.27 9.95
C THR A 245 11.33 1.73 9.26
N PRO A 246 12.13 2.63 9.86
CA PRO A 246 13.33 3.19 9.22
C PRO A 246 14.44 2.18 8.91
N HIS A 247 14.35 0.94 9.41
CA HIS A 247 15.29 -0.14 9.11
C HIS A 247 14.88 -0.98 7.89
N TRP A 248 13.70 -0.76 7.30
CA TRP A 248 13.10 -1.71 6.36
C TRP A 248 13.92 -1.96 5.09
N GLY A 249 14.69 -0.97 4.64
CA GLY A 249 15.60 -1.13 3.50
C GLY A 249 16.74 -2.14 3.71
N ASN A 250 16.99 -2.54 4.96
CA ASN A 250 18.07 -3.46 5.34
C ASN A 250 17.61 -4.89 5.61
N ILE A 251 16.32 -5.20 5.48
CA ILE A 251 15.82 -6.56 5.70
C ILE A 251 16.17 -7.47 4.52
N THR A 252 16.25 -8.78 4.75
CA THR A 252 16.61 -9.76 3.71
C THR A 252 15.52 -9.80 2.62
N PRO A 253 15.84 -9.43 1.37
CA PRO A 253 14.88 -9.50 0.26
C PRO A 253 14.57 -10.94 -0.16
N PHE A 254 13.53 -11.13 -0.98
CA PHE A 254 13.25 -12.40 -1.65
C PHE A 254 14.13 -12.59 -2.90
N SER A 255 14.20 -11.59 -3.76
CA SER A 255 14.91 -11.64 -5.05
C SER A 255 16.12 -10.71 -5.09
N LEU A 256 16.02 -9.52 -4.49
CA LEU A 256 17.04 -8.50 -4.59
C LEU A 256 18.34 -8.87 -3.87
N SER A 257 19.46 -8.43 -4.43
CA SER A 257 20.80 -8.53 -3.82
C SER A 257 20.96 -7.62 -2.60
N SER A 258 20.26 -6.49 -2.58
CA SER A 258 20.16 -5.54 -1.46
C SER A 258 18.97 -4.61 -1.69
N GLY A 259 18.48 -3.93 -0.64
CA GLY A 259 17.44 -2.91 -0.81
C GLY A 259 17.85 -1.77 -1.76
N GLY A 260 19.14 -1.45 -1.82
CA GLY A 260 19.68 -0.41 -2.68
C GLY A 260 19.94 -0.81 -4.13
N GLN A 261 19.61 -2.04 -4.55
CA GLN A 261 19.90 -2.54 -5.90
C GLN A 261 19.36 -1.63 -7.01
N PHE A 262 18.18 -1.04 -6.80
CA PHE A 262 17.50 -0.17 -7.76
C PHE A 262 17.28 1.25 -7.22
N ARG A 263 18.12 1.70 -6.29
CA ARG A 263 18.02 3.07 -5.78
C ARG A 263 18.15 4.07 -6.94
N PRO A 264 17.18 4.96 -7.16
CA PRO A 264 17.25 5.95 -8.23
C PRO A 264 18.33 6.99 -7.98
N SER A 265 18.52 7.91 -8.93
CA SER A 265 19.30 9.13 -8.70
C SER A 265 18.70 9.97 -7.56
N ALA A 266 19.53 10.80 -6.94
CA ALA A 266 19.09 11.71 -5.89
C ALA A 266 17.99 12.67 -6.39
N PRO A 267 16.99 12.99 -5.56
CA PRO A 267 15.99 13.99 -5.89
C PRO A 267 16.61 15.40 -5.91
N GLU A 268 15.85 16.37 -6.37
CA GLU A 268 16.30 17.76 -6.50
C GLU A 268 16.79 18.35 -5.17
N ALA A 269 18.03 18.84 -5.13
CA ALA A 269 18.54 19.58 -3.98
C ALA A 269 18.00 21.02 -3.99
N PHE A 270 17.84 21.65 -2.83
CA PHE A 270 17.45 23.06 -2.68
C PHE A 270 18.54 24.01 -3.17
N LEU A 271 19.82 23.71 -2.91
CA LEU A 271 20.96 24.55 -3.34
C LEU A 271 21.68 23.94 -4.55
N LEU A 272 22.14 24.81 -5.45
CA LEU A 272 22.92 24.40 -6.64
C LEU A 272 24.37 24.01 -6.28
N ASP A 273 24.97 24.70 -5.30
CA ASP A 273 26.30 24.37 -4.78
C ASP A 273 26.17 23.41 -3.58
N PRO A 274 26.63 22.15 -3.68
CA PRO A 274 26.53 21.18 -2.59
C PRO A 274 27.39 21.53 -1.36
N ASN A 275 28.29 22.53 -1.48
CA ASN A 275 29.09 23.01 -0.36
C ASN A 275 28.52 24.29 0.27
N ALA A 276 27.43 24.84 -0.27
CA ALA A 276 26.71 25.94 0.35
C ALA A 276 25.76 25.43 1.44
N THR A 277 25.38 26.31 2.36
CA THR A 277 24.42 26.00 3.43
C THR A 277 23.34 27.07 3.52
N ALA A 278 22.12 26.67 3.84
CA ALA A 278 21.01 27.59 4.10
C ALA A 278 20.73 27.64 5.60
N ASP A 279 20.72 28.84 6.17
CA ASP A 279 20.16 29.11 7.50
C ASP A 279 18.74 29.64 7.32
N LEU A 280 17.77 28.74 7.46
CA LEU A 280 16.36 29.04 7.24
C LEU A 280 15.78 30.02 8.28
N ALA A 281 16.36 30.04 9.48
CA ALA A 281 15.96 30.93 10.55
C ALA A 281 16.46 32.35 10.32
N ALA A 282 17.72 32.48 9.91
CA ALA A 282 18.31 33.76 9.51
C ALA A 282 17.82 34.23 8.13
N GLY A 283 17.27 33.33 7.31
CA GLY A 283 16.87 33.63 5.94
C GLY A 283 18.08 33.91 5.05
N THR A 284 19.17 33.15 5.21
CA THR A 284 20.43 33.39 4.47
C THR A 284 21.03 32.12 3.88
N ILE A 285 21.81 32.28 2.81
CA ILE A 285 22.65 31.23 2.23
C ILE A 285 24.11 31.64 2.43
N THR A 286 24.93 30.72 2.95
CA THR A 286 26.39 30.84 2.97
C THR A 286 26.97 30.01 1.84
N ARG A 287 27.63 30.66 0.88
CA ARG A 287 28.28 30.03 -0.27
C ARG A 287 29.58 29.35 0.13
N SER A 288 30.12 28.51 -0.76
CA SER A 288 31.40 27.82 -0.56
C SER A 288 32.61 28.74 -0.37
N ASP A 289 32.53 30.00 -0.81
CA ASP A 289 33.55 31.02 -0.57
C ASP A 289 33.38 31.75 0.79
N ASN A 290 32.43 31.32 1.63
CA ASN A 290 32.00 31.91 2.90
C ASN A 290 31.33 33.29 2.77
N THR A 291 30.91 33.70 1.58
CA THR A 291 30.02 34.86 1.44
C THR A 291 28.59 34.50 1.82
N THR A 292 27.91 35.40 2.50
CA THR A 292 26.51 35.22 2.92
C THR A 292 25.60 36.16 2.14
N VAL A 293 24.49 35.63 1.65
CA VAL A 293 23.44 36.37 0.93
C VAL A 293 22.08 36.09 1.56
N GLU A 294 21.17 37.07 1.52
CA GLU A 294 19.78 36.89 1.97
C GLU A 294 19.00 36.04 0.96
N ILE A 295 18.22 35.09 1.46
CA ILE A 295 17.34 34.25 0.63
C ILE A 295 16.28 35.15 -0.02
N SER A 296 16.20 35.08 -1.34
CA SER A 296 15.18 35.77 -2.12
C SER A 296 14.96 35.08 -3.46
N LYS A 297 13.88 35.45 -4.17
CA LYS A 297 13.59 34.94 -5.51
C LYS A 297 14.70 35.23 -6.53
N ASP A 298 15.47 36.31 -6.34
CA ASP A 298 16.59 36.66 -7.23
C ASP A 298 17.73 35.64 -7.18
N LEU A 299 17.77 34.79 -6.14
CA LEU A 299 18.75 33.72 -6.02
C LEU A 299 18.33 32.41 -6.71
N ILE A 300 17.10 32.32 -7.23
CA ILE A 300 16.65 31.15 -8.01
C ILE A 300 17.40 31.09 -9.34
N GLY A 301 18.10 29.97 -9.57
CA GLY A 301 19.01 29.80 -10.71
C GLY A 301 20.41 30.37 -10.49
N VAL A 302 20.68 30.99 -9.33
CA VAL A 302 22.00 31.47 -8.93
C VAL A 302 22.57 30.60 -7.81
N ASP A 303 21.87 30.56 -6.68
CA ASP A 303 22.23 29.75 -5.51
C ASP A 303 21.17 28.68 -5.22
N ILE A 304 19.90 28.98 -5.48
CA ILE A 304 18.75 28.09 -5.27
C ILE A 304 18.45 27.34 -6.55
N ASN A 305 18.25 26.03 -6.44
CA ASN A 305 17.92 25.17 -7.57
C ASN A 305 16.50 25.48 -8.08
N PRO A 306 16.32 25.92 -9.34
CA PRO A 306 15.00 26.18 -9.90
C PRO A 306 14.13 24.92 -9.97
N ALA A 307 14.71 23.72 -10.10
CA ALA A 307 13.94 22.49 -10.14
C ALA A 307 13.29 22.15 -8.79
N PHE A 308 13.96 22.47 -7.66
CA PHE A 308 13.38 22.30 -6.32
C PHE A 308 12.17 23.22 -6.09
N ILE A 309 12.18 24.42 -6.70
CA ILE A 309 11.05 25.35 -6.66
C ILE A 309 9.92 24.84 -7.55
N ALA A 310 10.25 24.46 -8.78
CA ALA A 310 9.27 24.02 -9.79
C ALA A 310 8.45 22.81 -9.32
N GLN A 311 9.08 21.79 -8.71
CA GLN A 311 8.35 20.62 -8.18
C GLN A 311 7.32 21.01 -7.09
N ALA A 312 7.61 22.04 -6.29
CA ALA A 312 6.70 22.49 -5.23
C ALA A 312 5.54 23.30 -5.82
N GLU A 313 5.82 24.16 -6.81
CA GLU A 313 4.81 24.91 -7.55
C GLU A 313 3.88 23.97 -8.32
N GLU A 314 4.40 22.90 -8.92
CA GLU A 314 3.59 21.88 -9.61
C GLU A 314 2.60 21.20 -8.66
N VAL A 315 3.01 20.86 -7.43
CA VAL A 315 2.07 20.30 -6.43
C VAL A 315 1.00 21.31 -6.03
N VAL A 316 1.34 22.60 -5.95
CA VAL A 316 0.35 23.68 -5.74
C VAL A 316 -0.64 23.75 -6.90
N GLU A 317 -0.18 23.62 -8.15
CA GLU A 317 -1.05 23.57 -9.33
C GLU A 317 -1.99 22.36 -9.31
N TYR A 318 -1.51 21.17 -8.94
CA TYR A 318 -2.38 20.00 -8.76
C TYR A 318 -3.45 20.25 -7.71
N SER A 319 -3.07 20.81 -6.55
CA SER A 319 -4.00 21.17 -5.48
C SER A 319 -5.05 22.18 -5.95
N ALA A 320 -4.64 23.22 -6.69
CA ALA A 320 -5.56 24.21 -7.25
C ALA A 320 -6.54 23.57 -8.23
N SER A 321 -6.09 22.60 -9.03
CA SER A 321 -6.89 21.94 -10.06
C SER A 321 -7.99 21.00 -9.53
N LEU A 322 -8.06 20.74 -8.22
CA LEU A 322 -9.07 19.86 -7.61
C LEU A 322 -10.48 20.48 -7.63
N SER A 323 -10.61 21.79 -7.79
CA SER A 323 -11.91 22.47 -7.77
C SER A 323 -11.93 23.72 -8.67
N SER A 324 -13.13 24.16 -9.04
CA SER A 324 -13.33 25.41 -9.77
C SER A 324 -12.73 26.61 -9.00
N PRO A 325 -12.26 27.66 -9.71
CA PRO A 325 -12.32 27.83 -11.16
C PRO A 325 -11.23 27.08 -11.95
N GLU A 326 -10.15 26.61 -11.32
CA GLU A 326 -9.04 25.95 -12.02
C GLU A 326 -9.47 24.64 -12.69
N ALA A 327 -10.30 23.84 -12.01
CA ALA A 327 -10.85 22.62 -12.61
C ALA A 327 -11.64 22.90 -13.89
N ASP A 328 -12.24 24.09 -14.05
CA ASP A 328 -13.02 24.45 -15.24
C ASP A 328 -12.15 24.57 -16.51
N SER A 329 -10.83 24.74 -16.33
CA SER A 329 -9.86 24.76 -17.44
C SER A 329 -9.45 23.36 -17.93
N LEU A 330 -9.71 22.32 -17.13
CA LEU A 330 -9.39 20.95 -17.47
C LEU A 330 -10.40 20.40 -18.50
N PRO A 331 -9.97 19.49 -19.39
CA PRO A 331 -10.92 18.71 -20.19
C PRO A 331 -11.88 17.96 -19.25
N GLY A 332 -13.18 18.30 -19.29
CA GLY A 332 -14.19 17.77 -18.37
C GLY A 332 -14.63 18.71 -17.25
N GLY A 333 -13.95 19.85 -17.06
CA GLY A 333 -14.31 20.88 -16.09
C GLY A 333 -14.29 20.38 -14.64
N GLN A 334 -15.22 20.85 -13.82
CA GLN A 334 -15.36 20.40 -12.42
C GLN A 334 -15.52 18.87 -12.26
N ALA A 335 -16.09 18.15 -13.24
CA ALA A 335 -16.19 16.69 -13.18
C ALA A 335 -14.81 16.02 -13.20
N GLU A 336 -13.83 16.62 -13.90
CA GLU A 336 -12.45 16.16 -13.87
C GLU A 336 -11.76 16.53 -12.54
N GLY A 337 -12.06 17.70 -11.95
CA GLY A 337 -11.62 18.04 -10.59
C GLY A 337 -12.13 17.03 -9.55
N ASP A 338 -13.42 16.69 -9.60
CA ASP A 338 -14.02 15.64 -8.76
C ASP A 338 -13.39 14.27 -9.03
N ARG A 339 -13.10 13.93 -10.30
CA ARG A 339 -12.40 12.68 -10.65
C ARG A 339 -11.01 12.62 -10.02
N ARG A 340 -10.22 13.70 -10.06
CA ARG A 340 -8.88 13.75 -9.43
C ARG A 340 -8.93 13.57 -7.92
N LYS A 341 -9.91 14.18 -7.27
CA LYS A 341 -10.19 13.97 -5.84
C LYS A 341 -10.47 12.50 -5.53
N LEU A 342 -11.37 11.89 -6.30
CA LEU A 342 -11.72 10.47 -6.14
C LEU A 342 -10.56 9.52 -6.45
N ILE A 343 -9.67 9.88 -7.38
CA ILE A 343 -8.43 9.12 -7.63
C ILE A 343 -7.51 9.18 -6.41
N ALA A 344 -7.27 10.38 -5.85
CA ALA A 344 -6.46 10.55 -4.65
C ALA A 344 -7.02 9.75 -3.46
N GLU A 345 -8.35 9.77 -3.30
CA GLU A 345 -9.07 9.06 -2.26
C GLU A 345 -9.08 7.53 -2.46
N PHE A 346 -9.38 7.05 -3.68
CA PHE A 346 -9.43 5.62 -4.01
C PHE A 346 -8.10 4.95 -3.71
N TRP A 347 -7.00 5.56 -4.14
CA TRP A 347 -5.65 5.04 -3.98
C TRP A 347 -4.98 5.46 -2.67
N GLU A 348 -5.68 6.14 -1.74
CA GLU A 348 -5.07 6.55 -0.46
C GLU A 348 -4.57 5.34 0.34
N ASP A 349 -5.41 4.31 0.46
CA ASP A 349 -5.23 3.10 1.27
C ASP A 349 -4.63 3.38 2.67
N PRO A 350 -5.34 4.15 3.52
CA PRO A 350 -4.85 4.55 4.84
C PRO A 350 -4.82 3.38 5.84
N SER A 351 -4.40 3.68 7.08
CA SER A 351 -4.54 2.75 8.21
C SER A 351 -5.98 2.25 8.36
N GLY A 352 -6.16 0.96 8.67
CA GLY A 352 -7.47 0.30 8.70
C GLY A 352 -7.91 -0.29 7.35
N THR A 353 -7.06 -0.22 6.33
CA THR A 353 -7.23 -0.86 5.03
C THR A 353 -6.15 -1.93 4.81
N PRO A 354 -6.19 -2.70 3.71
CA PRO A 354 -5.12 -3.61 3.33
C PRO A 354 -3.79 -2.94 2.93
N PHE A 355 -3.73 -1.60 2.92
CA PHE A 355 -2.64 -0.80 2.35
C PHE A 355 -2.47 -1.03 0.83
N PRO A 356 -1.67 -0.21 0.12
CA PRO A 356 -1.41 -0.41 -1.31
C PRO A 356 -0.99 -1.82 -1.71
N PRO A 357 -0.07 -2.51 -1.01
CA PRO A 357 0.26 -3.89 -1.37
C PRO A 357 -0.97 -4.82 -1.34
N GLY A 358 -1.89 -4.63 -0.39
CA GLY A 358 -3.10 -5.44 -0.28
C GLY A 358 -4.11 -5.18 -1.40
N THR A 359 -4.22 -3.94 -1.88
CA THR A 359 -5.03 -3.60 -3.08
C THR A 359 -4.58 -4.41 -4.29
N TRP A 360 -3.28 -4.58 -4.49
CA TRP A 360 -2.74 -5.41 -5.58
C TRP A 360 -2.90 -6.91 -5.36
N MET A 361 -2.87 -7.39 -4.11
CA MET A 361 -3.25 -8.77 -3.80
C MET A 361 -4.72 -9.02 -4.15
N PHE A 362 -5.61 -8.08 -3.83
CA PHE A 362 -7.02 -8.12 -4.20
C PHE A 362 -7.24 -8.11 -5.72
N PHE A 363 -6.50 -7.29 -6.48
CA PHE A 363 -6.53 -7.35 -7.94
C PHE A 363 -6.09 -8.72 -8.47
N GLY A 364 -5.10 -9.35 -7.83
CA GLY A 364 -4.76 -10.75 -8.09
C GLY A 364 -5.92 -11.71 -7.88
N GLN A 365 -6.71 -11.54 -6.81
CA GLN A 365 -7.93 -12.34 -6.58
C GLN A 365 -8.96 -12.14 -7.69
N LYS A 366 -9.08 -10.91 -8.22
CA LYS A 366 -9.97 -10.61 -9.34
C LYS A 366 -9.55 -11.27 -10.66
N VAL A 367 -8.25 -11.36 -10.90
CA VAL A 367 -7.70 -12.14 -12.03
C VAL A 367 -7.92 -13.66 -11.82
N ALA A 368 -7.85 -14.14 -10.57
CA ALA A 368 -8.05 -15.54 -10.23
C ALA A 368 -9.54 -15.99 -10.18
N GLU A 369 -10.48 -15.05 -10.07
CA GLU A 369 -11.92 -15.30 -9.85
C GLU A 369 -12.60 -15.97 -11.05
N LYS A 370 -12.68 -17.31 -11.06
CA LYS A 370 -13.18 -18.11 -12.19
C LYS A 370 -14.20 -19.16 -11.76
N ASP A 371 -15.10 -19.56 -12.68
CA ASP A 371 -16.18 -20.54 -12.41
C ASP A 371 -15.68 -21.89 -11.89
N ASN A 372 -14.46 -22.27 -12.27
CA ASN A 372 -13.77 -23.45 -11.75
C ASN A 372 -12.44 -23.04 -11.11
N PRO A 373 -12.45 -22.65 -9.82
CA PRO A 373 -11.25 -22.21 -9.14
C PRO A 373 -10.18 -23.29 -9.17
N ASP A 374 -8.94 -22.88 -9.39
CA ASP A 374 -7.87 -23.81 -9.70
C ASP A 374 -6.62 -23.35 -8.97
N LEU A 375 -6.34 -24.09 -7.91
CA LEU A 375 -5.27 -23.86 -6.96
C LEU A 375 -3.90 -23.90 -7.63
N ASP A 376 -3.71 -24.75 -8.65
CA ASP A 376 -2.41 -24.94 -9.28
C ASP A 376 -1.98 -23.71 -10.09
N ASN A 377 -2.95 -22.96 -10.63
CA ASN A 377 -2.67 -21.66 -11.25
C ASN A 377 -2.64 -20.51 -10.22
N ASP A 378 -3.45 -20.56 -9.17
CA ASP A 378 -3.53 -19.42 -8.25
C ASP A 378 -2.32 -19.34 -7.30
N ILE A 379 -1.67 -20.48 -6.99
CA ILE A 379 -0.46 -20.52 -6.15
C ILE A 379 0.71 -19.73 -6.78
N PRO A 380 1.14 -20.00 -8.04
CA PRO A 380 2.15 -19.20 -8.70
C PRO A 380 1.80 -17.71 -8.78
N LEU A 381 0.52 -17.36 -9.02
CA LEU A 381 0.07 -15.97 -9.07
C LEU A 381 0.35 -15.24 -7.75
N PHE A 382 -0.11 -15.78 -6.62
CA PHE A 382 0.06 -15.14 -5.32
C PHE A 382 1.50 -15.22 -4.78
N PHE A 383 2.27 -16.23 -5.19
CA PHE A 383 3.70 -16.29 -4.93
C PHE A 383 4.46 -15.14 -5.62
N ASN A 384 4.12 -14.85 -6.88
CA ASN A 384 4.65 -13.72 -7.63
C ASN A 384 4.23 -12.38 -7.01
N LEU A 385 2.92 -12.16 -6.85
CA LEU A 385 2.37 -10.90 -6.35
C LEU A 385 2.87 -10.57 -4.96
N GLY A 386 2.79 -11.51 -4.02
CA GLY A 386 3.20 -11.30 -2.64
C GLY A 386 4.67 -10.90 -2.53
N ASN A 387 5.56 -11.59 -3.25
CA ASN A 387 6.98 -11.26 -3.24
C ASN A 387 7.31 -9.97 -4.02
N ALA A 388 6.53 -9.63 -5.04
CA ALA A 388 6.71 -8.39 -5.80
C ALA A 388 6.46 -7.16 -4.94
N VAL A 389 5.32 -7.16 -4.22
CA VAL A 389 5.02 -6.07 -3.29
C VAL A 389 5.96 -6.07 -2.10
N PHE A 390 6.42 -7.23 -1.62
CA PHE A 390 7.38 -7.31 -0.52
C PHE A 390 8.73 -6.66 -0.87
N ASP A 391 9.37 -7.09 -1.95
CA ASP A 391 10.67 -6.53 -2.36
C ASP A 391 10.56 -5.06 -2.79
N ALA A 392 9.41 -4.64 -3.33
CA ALA A 392 9.16 -3.23 -3.67
C ALA A 392 9.13 -2.36 -2.41
N GLY A 393 8.56 -2.89 -1.31
CA GLY A 393 8.59 -2.24 0.00
C GLY A 393 10.01 -2.05 0.52
N ILE A 394 10.88 -3.06 0.38
CA ILE A 394 12.28 -3.00 0.79
C ILE A 394 13.02 -1.92 0.00
N ALA A 395 12.98 -2.00 -1.34
CA ALA A 395 13.71 -1.08 -2.20
C ALA A 395 13.25 0.38 -2.04
N THR A 396 11.95 0.59 -1.86
CA THR A 396 11.39 1.93 -1.65
C THR A 396 11.78 2.50 -0.28
N TRP A 397 11.67 1.71 0.80
CA TRP A 397 12.07 2.20 2.13
C TRP A 397 13.58 2.43 2.23
N GLU A 398 14.37 1.67 1.47
CA GLU A 398 15.80 1.93 1.34
C GLU A 398 16.05 3.32 0.75
N ALA A 399 15.45 3.66 -0.39
CA ALA A 399 15.56 5.00 -0.97
C ALA A 399 15.05 6.10 -0.02
N LYS A 400 13.90 5.88 0.63
CA LYS A 400 13.28 6.85 1.56
C LYS A 400 14.21 7.29 2.66
N TYR A 401 14.81 6.33 3.36
CA TYR A 401 15.68 6.64 4.50
C TYR A 401 17.13 6.92 4.08
N TYR A 402 17.54 6.54 2.87
CA TYR A 402 18.80 6.98 2.29
C TYR A 402 18.80 8.48 1.96
N TYR A 403 17.72 8.96 1.31
CA TYR A 403 17.60 10.37 0.93
C TYR A 403 16.99 11.24 2.02
N ASP A 404 16.17 10.67 2.91
CA ASP A 404 15.47 11.40 3.97
C ASP A 404 14.75 12.65 3.45
N TYR A 405 14.10 12.53 2.29
CA TYR A 405 13.65 13.68 1.51
C TYR A 405 12.32 14.28 2.02
N VAL A 406 12.22 15.61 1.95
CA VAL A 406 11.09 16.43 2.40
C VAL A 406 9.78 16.09 1.68
N ARG A 407 8.66 16.21 2.40
CA ARG A 407 7.30 16.08 1.84
C ARG A 407 6.81 17.41 1.25
N PRO A 408 5.95 17.41 0.20
CA PRO A 408 5.48 18.65 -0.42
C PRO A 408 4.83 19.63 0.57
N VAL A 409 4.00 19.14 1.49
CA VAL A 409 3.36 20.00 2.50
C VAL A 409 4.37 20.84 3.29
N ARG A 410 5.50 20.25 3.67
CA ARG A 410 6.55 20.98 4.41
C ARG A 410 7.34 21.89 3.49
N ALA A 411 7.72 21.41 2.30
CA ALA A 411 8.46 22.20 1.33
C ALA A 411 7.68 23.47 0.92
N ILE A 412 6.41 23.33 0.56
CA ILE A 412 5.53 24.44 0.16
C ILE A 412 5.38 25.46 1.30
N ARG A 413 5.13 24.99 2.53
CA ARG A 413 4.98 25.90 3.68
C ARG A 413 6.25 26.68 3.98
N GLU A 414 7.43 26.06 3.93
CA GLU A 414 8.70 26.76 4.17
C GLU A 414 9.12 27.67 3.01
N LEU A 415 8.96 27.22 1.76
CA LEU A 415 9.20 28.06 0.58
C LEU A 415 8.27 29.28 0.57
N GLY A 416 7.02 29.09 0.99
CA GLY A 416 6.05 30.15 1.20
C GLY A 416 6.47 31.15 2.27
N ARG A 417 6.92 30.65 3.43
CA ARG A 417 7.46 31.48 4.53
C ARG A 417 8.67 32.33 4.10
N LEU A 418 9.50 31.79 3.21
CA LEU A 418 10.66 32.49 2.62
C LEU A 418 10.28 33.32 1.38
N CYS A 419 9.00 33.36 1.01
CA CYS A 419 8.50 34.04 -0.18
C CYS A 419 9.21 33.63 -1.48
N LEU A 420 9.65 32.36 -1.57
CA LEU A 420 10.26 31.79 -2.77
C LEU A 420 9.23 31.32 -3.80
N ILE A 421 8.02 30.98 -3.34
CA ILE A 421 6.86 30.64 -4.18
C ILE A 421 5.69 31.58 -3.90
N GLY A 422 4.70 31.62 -4.80
CA GLY A 422 3.49 32.43 -4.63
C GLY A 422 3.72 33.92 -4.87
N THR A 423 2.76 34.74 -4.47
CA THR A 423 2.79 36.21 -4.63
C THR A 423 2.71 36.89 -3.27
N GLU A 424 3.59 37.84 -3.02
CA GLU A 424 3.60 38.62 -1.78
C GLU A 424 2.36 39.52 -1.70
N ASN A 425 1.66 39.46 -0.58
CA ASN A 425 0.51 40.30 -0.29
C ASN A 425 0.94 41.62 0.39
N ALA A 426 -0.03 42.47 0.75
CA ALA A 426 0.25 43.78 1.35
C ALA A 426 0.94 43.71 2.74
N ASN A 427 0.93 42.55 3.40
CA ASN A 427 1.54 42.34 4.71
C ASN A 427 2.96 41.74 4.62
N GLY A 428 3.43 41.40 3.41
CA GLY A 428 4.71 40.72 3.21
C GLY A 428 4.63 39.20 3.28
N ASP A 429 3.43 38.62 3.36
CA ASP A 429 3.24 37.17 3.36
C ASP A 429 2.97 36.67 1.94
N CYS A 430 3.49 35.49 1.59
CA CYS A 430 3.29 34.92 0.26
C CYS A 430 2.06 34.02 0.16
N GLU A 431 1.22 34.33 -0.82
CA GLU A 431 -0.04 33.66 -1.12
C GLU A 431 0.07 32.78 -2.36
N ILE A 432 -0.61 31.63 -2.32
CA ILE A 432 -0.75 30.68 -3.43
C ILE A 432 -2.23 30.41 -3.69
N ARG A 433 -2.56 29.89 -4.88
CA ARG A 433 -3.88 29.33 -5.18
C ARG A 433 -3.82 27.83 -5.00
N ALA A 434 -4.65 27.28 -4.11
CA ALA A 434 -4.67 25.86 -3.77
C ALA A 434 -6.04 25.45 -3.20
N TRP A 435 -6.30 24.15 -3.08
CA TRP A 435 -7.45 23.64 -2.34
C TRP A 435 -7.35 24.03 -0.86
N ALA A 436 -8.38 24.70 -0.34
CA ALA A 436 -8.39 25.33 0.97
C ALA A 436 -9.00 24.46 2.09
N GLY A 437 -9.14 23.15 1.85
CA GLY A 437 -9.74 22.22 2.80
C GLY A 437 -11.16 21.74 2.42
N PRO A 438 -11.72 20.78 3.18
CA PRO A 438 -12.98 20.13 2.84
C PRO A 438 -14.13 21.13 2.63
N GLY A 439 -14.73 21.08 1.45
CA GLY A 439 -15.86 21.94 1.07
C GLY A 439 -15.51 23.41 0.85
N GLN A 440 -14.23 23.79 0.91
CA GLN A 440 -13.77 25.16 0.68
C GLN A 440 -13.39 25.43 -0.78
N GLY A 441 -13.13 24.38 -1.56
CA GLY A 441 -12.70 24.49 -2.95
C GLY A 441 -11.34 25.19 -3.08
N THR A 442 -11.05 25.71 -4.28
CA THR A 442 -9.78 26.40 -4.57
C THR A 442 -9.87 27.87 -4.19
N GLN A 443 -8.93 28.35 -3.38
CA GLN A 443 -8.87 29.73 -2.91
C GLN A 443 -7.44 30.26 -2.95
N THR A 444 -7.30 31.58 -2.87
CA THR A 444 -6.02 32.21 -2.50
C THR A 444 -5.83 32.04 -0.99
N ILE A 445 -4.76 31.37 -0.59
CA ILE A 445 -4.40 31.10 0.81
C ILE A 445 -2.94 31.50 1.06
N LEU A 446 -2.55 31.69 2.32
CA LEU A 446 -1.14 31.77 2.65
C LEU A 446 -0.47 30.44 2.31
N ALA A 447 0.72 30.48 1.72
CA ALA A 447 1.46 29.25 1.40
C ALA A 447 1.83 28.44 2.66
N THR A 448 1.96 29.11 3.81
CA THR A 448 2.14 28.49 5.13
C THR A 448 0.93 27.69 5.61
N ASP A 449 -0.24 27.92 5.00
CA ASP A 449 -1.50 27.27 5.35
C ASP A 449 -1.85 26.14 4.37
N PHE A 450 -0.94 25.79 3.44
CA PHE A 450 -1.17 24.72 2.46
C PHE A 450 -1.57 23.41 3.14
N LEU A 451 -2.61 22.76 2.61
CA LEU A 451 -3.14 21.47 3.05
C LEU A 451 -3.11 20.46 1.91
N THR A 452 -2.91 19.20 2.27
CA THR A 452 -2.94 18.06 1.35
C THR A 452 -4.36 17.49 1.24
N TYR A 453 -4.71 16.95 0.08
CA TYR A 453 -5.97 16.21 -0.09
C TYR A 453 -5.79 14.77 0.42
N GLN A 454 -5.91 14.60 1.74
CA GLN A 454 -5.83 13.33 2.48
C GLN A 454 -7.03 13.22 3.44
N THR A 455 -7.20 12.07 4.09
CA THR A 455 -8.25 11.85 5.10
C THR A 455 -8.34 13.04 6.06
N PRO A 456 -9.48 13.75 6.13
CA PRO A 456 -9.64 14.93 6.98
C PRO A 456 -9.34 14.63 8.45
N GLY A 457 -8.50 15.46 9.08
CA GLY A 457 -8.04 15.26 10.46
C GLY A 457 -7.04 14.12 10.65
N GLY A 458 -6.67 13.41 9.58
CA GLY A 458 -5.60 12.42 9.56
C GLY A 458 -4.22 13.04 9.34
N ASP A 459 -3.25 12.18 9.03
CA ASP A 459 -1.89 12.62 8.71
C ASP A 459 -1.88 13.59 7.51
N PRO A 460 -1.17 14.73 7.59
CA PRO A 460 -1.03 15.65 6.45
C PRO A 460 -0.15 15.05 5.33
N SER A 461 0.63 14.03 5.63
CA SER A 461 1.29 13.17 4.66
C SER A 461 1.73 11.89 5.38
N PRO A 462 1.90 10.74 4.71
CA PRO A 462 2.29 9.53 5.41
C PRO A 462 3.59 9.69 6.23
N PRO A 463 3.72 9.05 7.42
CA PRO A 463 4.76 9.34 8.41
C PRO A 463 6.12 8.69 8.08
N PHE A 464 6.65 9.01 6.91
CA PHE A 464 7.93 8.57 6.38
C PHE A 464 8.39 9.51 5.24
N PRO A 465 9.71 9.54 4.94
CA PRO A 465 10.27 10.39 3.88
C PRO A 465 9.61 10.22 2.52
N GLU A 466 9.73 11.24 1.68
CA GLU A 466 9.02 11.34 0.39
C GLU A 466 9.57 10.35 -0.65
N TYR A 467 10.88 10.34 -0.88
CA TYR A 467 11.44 9.79 -2.13
C TYR A 467 11.95 8.35 -2.01
N THR A 468 11.48 7.37 -2.80
CA THR A 468 10.43 7.43 -3.82
C THR A 468 9.04 7.12 -3.25
N SER A 469 7.98 7.33 -4.04
CA SER A 469 6.62 6.93 -3.70
C SER A 469 6.47 5.42 -3.53
N GLY A 470 5.93 5.01 -2.37
CA GLY A 470 5.63 3.60 -2.06
C GLY A 470 4.50 3.07 -2.93
N HIS A 471 3.39 3.82 -3.04
CA HIS A 471 2.26 3.48 -3.92
C HIS A 471 2.70 3.22 -5.35
N SER A 472 3.58 4.07 -5.88
CA SER A 472 4.12 3.94 -7.24
C SER A 472 4.93 2.67 -7.41
N ALA A 473 5.80 2.35 -6.44
CA ALA A 473 6.64 1.16 -6.49
C ALA A 473 5.87 -0.15 -6.28
N PHE A 474 5.00 -0.23 -5.27
CA PHE A 474 4.15 -1.42 -5.04
C PHE A 474 3.29 -1.71 -6.28
N SER A 475 2.66 -0.66 -6.82
CA SER A 475 1.76 -0.79 -7.96
C SER A 475 2.47 -1.23 -9.23
N ALA A 476 3.59 -0.59 -9.55
CA ALA A 476 4.35 -0.92 -10.74
C ALA A 476 5.01 -2.31 -10.66
N ALA A 477 5.43 -2.75 -9.47
CA ALA A 477 5.95 -4.11 -9.26
C ALA A 477 4.85 -5.16 -9.45
N ALA A 478 3.67 -4.94 -8.87
CA ALA A 478 2.53 -5.84 -8.98
C ALA A 478 1.97 -5.91 -10.41
N ALA A 479 1.82 -4.76 -11.08
CA ALA A 479 1.40 -4.71 -12.47
C ALA A 479 2.38 -5.45 -13.40
N GLU A 480 3.69 -5.29 -13.17
CA GLU A 480 4.71 -5.96 -13.96
C GLU A 480 4.67 -7.49 -13.81
N VAL A 481 4.51 -8.01 -12.59
CA VAL A 481 4.38 -9.47 -12.41
C VAL A 481 3.05 -10.00 -12.94
N LEU A 482 1.95 -9.25 -12.84
CA LEU A 482 0.67 -9.63 -13.45
C LEU A 482 0.80 -9.72 -14.96
N ARG A 483 1.41 -8.72 -15.58
CA ARG A 483 1.68 -8.67 -17.02
C ARG A 483 2.50 -9.87 -17.49
N GLN A 484 3.57 -10.21 -16.77
CA GLN A 484 4.41 -11.36 -17.09
C GLN A 484 3.70 -12.70 -16.85
N TYR A 485 2.91 -12.79 -15.78
CA TYR A 485 2.17 -13.99 -15.42
C TYR A 485 1.04 -14.32 -16.40
N THR A 486 0.22 -13.33 -16.77
CA THR A 486 -0.88 -13.51 -17.73
C THR A 486 -0.38 -13.53 -19.18
N GLY A 487 0.81 -12.99 -19.44
CA GLY A 487 1.36 -12.78 -20.77
C GLY A 487 0.74 -11.59 -21.52
N SER A 488 -0.07 -10.76 -20.86
CA SER A 488 -0.68 -9.55 -21.42
C SER A 488 -0.73 -8.43 -20.38
N ASP A 489 -0.64 -7.17 -20.82
CA ASP A 489 -0.89 -6.02 -19.95
C ASP A 489 -2.40 -5.79 -19.70
N ASP A 490 -3.27 -6.43 -20.48
CA ASP A 490 -4.72 -6.33 -20.32
C ASP A 490 -5.16 -6.80 -18.91
N PHE A 491 -5.97 -5.99 -18.25
CA PHE A 491 -6.56 -6.31 -16.96
C PHE A 491 -7.79 -7.20 -17.18
N ILE A 492 -7.54 -8.48 -17.49
CA ILE A 492 -8.60 -9.46 -17.71
C ILE A 492 -8.98 -10.11 -16.37
N LEU A 493 -10.25 -9.97 -15.99
CA LEU A 493 -10.83 -10.64 -14.82
C LEU A 493 -10.97 -12.15 -15.07
N GLY A 494 -11.09 -12.95 -14.00
CA GLY A 494 -11.13 -14.41 -14.14
C GLY A 494 -12.37 -14.95 -14.89
N ASP A 495 -13.42 -14.14 -15.09
CA ASP A 495 -14.57 -14.44 -15.95
C ASP A 495 -14.36 -14.05 -17.43
N GLY A 496 -13.21 -13.47 -17.77
CA GLY A 496 -12.84 -13.00 -19.10
C GLY A 496 -13.23 -11.55 -19.41
N THR A 497 -13.85 -10.83 -18.46
CA THR A 497 -14.18 -9.42 -18.63
C THR A 497 -12.90 -8.58 -18.71
N LEU A 498 -12.84 -7.67 -19.69
CA LEU A 498 -11.76 -6.70 -19.81
C LEU A 498 -12.03 -5.50 -18.91
N GLY A 499 -11.06 -5.21 -18.05
CA GLY A 499 -11.00 -4.04 -17.21
C GLY A 499 -11.65 -4.22 -15.84
N LEU A 500 -11.21 -3.38 -14.91
CA LEU A 500 -11.80 -3.23 -13.59
C LEU A 500 -12.28 -1.78 -13.43
N GLY A 501 -13.38 -1.56 -12.73
CA GLY A 501 -13.83 -0.21 -12.44
C GLY A 501 -14.72 -0.10 -11.21
N VAL A 502 -14.84 1.12 -10.71
CA VAL A 502 -15.64 1.51 -9.56
C VAL A 502 -16.39 2.80 -9.91
N THR A 503 -17.64 2.89 -9.50
CA THR A 503 -18.49 4.07 -9.73
C THR A 503 -18.84 4.72 -8.39
N PHE A 504 -18.60 6.01 -8.29
CA PHE A 504 -18.97 6.87 -7.18
C PHE A 504 -20.18 7.70 -7.59
N GLY A 505 -21.26 7.63 -6.81
CA GLY A 505 -22.43 8.49 -6.95
C GLY A 505 -22.21 9.86 -6.31
N PRO A 506 -23.16 10.80 -6.49
CA PRO A 506 -23.00 12.17 -6.00
C PRO A 506 -22.88 12.22 -4.47
N GLY A 507 -21.81 12.84 -3.99
CA GLY A 507 -21.52 12.98 -2.55
C GLY A 507 -20.89 11.76 -1.88
N ASP A 508 -20.47 10.74 -2.63
CA ASP A 508 -19.88 9.51 -2.09
C ASP A 508 -18.44 9.64 -1.57
N SER A 509 -17.76 10.78 -1.80
CA SER A 509 -16.41 11.03 -1.26
C SER A 509 -16.39 10.91 0.26
N ARG A 510 -15.41 10.16 0.78
CA ARG A 510 -15.10 10.07 2.21
C ARG A 510 -14.50 11.37 2.74
N PHE A 511 -13.76 12.11 1.91
CA PHE A 511 -13.09 13.34 2.33
C PHE A 511 -14.02 14.55 2.29
N GLU A 512 -14.95 14.59 1.33
CA GLU A 512 -15.95 15.66 1.19
C GLU A 512 -17.38 15.08 1.05
N PRO A 513 -17.92 14.42 2.10
CA PRO A 513 -19.21 13.73 2.03
C PRO A 513 -20.37 14.66 1.70
N GLY A 514 -21.23 14.22 0.78
CA GLY A 514 -22.38 14.98 0.31
C GLY A 514 -22.02 16.15 -0.64
N LEU A 515 -20.73 16.33 -0.97
CA LEU A 515 -20.24 17.42 -1.82
C LEU A 515 -19.55 16.90 -3.09
N THR A 516 -18.65 15.93 -2.95
CA THR A 516 -17.89 15.35 -4.07
C THR A 516 -18.26 13.87 -4.23
N PRO A 517 -18.44 13.37 -5.46
CA PRO A 517 -18.56 14.13 -6.70
C PRO A 517 -19.93 14.82 -6.84
N GLN A 518 -20.08 15.75 -7.79
CA GLN A 518 -21.37 16.40 -8.09
C GLN A 518 -22.27 15.57 -9.03
N SER A 519 -21.69 14.61 -9.74
CA SER A 519 -22.35 13.65 -10.62
C SER A 519 -21.67 12.29 -10.53
N ASP A 520 -22.26 11.24 -11.09
CA ASP A 520 -21.61 9.93 -11.15
C ASP A 520 -20.22 10.04 -11.82
N ILE A 521 -19.20 9.50 -11.16
CA ILE A 521 -17.84 9.38 -11.68
C ILE A 521 -17.42 7.91 -11.63
N THR A 522 -16.87 7.41 -12.74
CA THR A 522 -16.33 6.04 -12.80
C THR A 522 -14.82 6.10 -12.99
N LEU A 523 -14.09 5.41 -12.11
CA LEU A 523 -12.69 5.07 -12.31
C LEU A 523 -12.63 3.69 -12.94
N SER A 524 -11.85 3.52 -14.00
CA SER A 524 -11.75 2.24 -14.70
C SER A 524 -10.38 2.09 -15.35
N TRP A 525 -9.86 0.86 -15.34
CA TRP A 525 -8.56 0.54 -15.89
C TRP A 525 -8.68 -0.68 -16.79
N SER A 526 -8.22 -0.55 -18.03
CA SER A 526 -8.21 -1.64 -19.03
C SER A 526 -6.91 -2.44 -18.99
N THR A 527 -5.83 -1.87 -18.44
CA THR A 527 -4.54 -2.55 -18.28
C THR A 527 -4.02 -2.45 -16.85
N PHE A 528 -3.15 -3.38 -16.47
CA PHE A 528 -2.46 -3.32 -15.18
C PHE A 528 -1.57 -2.09 -15.09
N SER A 529 -0.89 -1.73 -16.19
CA SER A 529 -0.07 -0.52 -16.25
C SER A 529 -0.89 0.76 -16.04
N GLU A 530 -2.10 0.86 -16.62
CA GLU A 530 -3.00 2.00 -16.41
C GLU A 530 -3.41 2.15 -14.94
N ALA A 531 -3.75 1.04 -14.28
CA ALA A 531 -4.05 1.05 -12.85
C ALA A 531 -2.84 1.48 -12.00
N ALA A 532 -1.64 0.99 -12.34
CA ALA A 532 -0.42 1.36 -11.62
C ALA A 532 0.00 2.81 -11.84
N ASP A 533 -0.18 3.33 -13.05
CA ASP A 533 0.10 4.73 -13.38
C ASP A 533 -0.88 5.67 -12.68
N GLU A 534 -2.18 5.32 -12.60
CA GLU A 534 -3.15 6.12 -11.86
C GLU A 534 -2.89 6.09 -10.34
N ALA A 535 -2.47 4.95 -9.80
CA ALA A 535 -2.05 4.83 -8.40
C ALA A 535 -0.87 5.76 -8.07
N GLY A 536 0.08 5.90 -9.00
CA GLY A 536 1.18 6.87 -8.89
C GLY A 536 0.71 8.32 -8.97
N LEU A 537 -0.06 8.65 -10.00
CA LEU A 537 -0.61 9.98 -10.25
C LEU A 537 -1.52 10.47 -9.11
N SER A 538 -2.22 9.56 -8.44
CA SER A 538 -3.03 9.85 -7.25
C SER A 538 -2.26 10.58 -6.14
N ARG A 539 -0.94 10.38 -6.07
CA ARG A 539 -0.10 10.97 -5.03
C ARG A 539 0.18 12.45 -5.27
N LEU A 540 0.18 12.86 -6.53
CA LEU A 540 0.26 14.26 -6.95
C LEU A 540 -1.07 14.97 -6.67
N TYR A 541 -2.20 14.33 -7.01
CA TYR A 541 -3.54 14.83 -6.66
C TYR A 541 -3.75 14.95 -5.15
N GLY A 542 -3.21 14.00 -4.37
CA GLY A 542 -3.19 14.07 -2.91
C GLY A 542 -2.26 15.15 -2.33
N GLY A 543 -1.34 15.70 -3.13
CA GLY A 543 -0.39 16.73 -2.71
C GLY A 543 0.72 16.24 -1.77
N ILE A 544 1.09 14.96 -1.85
CA ILE A 544 1.99 14.30 -0.87
C ILE A 544 3.25 13.69 -1.47
N HIS A 545 3.40 13.74 -2.80
CA HIS A 545 4.61 13.39 -3.52
C HIS A 545 4.90 14.42 -4.61
N PHE A 546 6.17 14.50 -5.03
CA PHE A 546 6.58 15.21 -6.24
C PHE A 546 6.54 14.27 -7.46
N ASP A 547 6.52 14.80 -8.69
CA ASP A 547 6.46 13.97 -9.90
C ASP A 547 7.64 12.98 -9.99
N ASP A 548 8.86 13.44 -9.68
CA ASP A 548 10.03 12.57 -9.60
C ASP A 548 9.86 11.43 -8.60
N GLY A 549 9.22 11.69 -7.46
CA GLY A 549 8.93 10.67 -6.45
C GLY A 549 8.00 9.58 -6.98
N ASP A 550 7.01 9.95 -7.80
CA ASP A 550 6.15 8.99 -8.49
C ASP A 550 6.88 8.25 -9.62
N ILE A 551 7.42 8.98 -10.60
CA ILE A 551 8.03 8.41 -11.81
C ILE A 551 9.18 7.45 -11.45
N ASN A 552 10.08 7.87 -10.57
CA ASN A 552 11.19 7.01 -10.14
C ASN A 552 10.70 5.84 -9.29
N GLY A 553 9.63 6.01 -8.52
CA GLY A 553 8.96 4.93 -7.81
C GLY A 553 8.40 3.87 -8.77
N ARG A 554 7.73 4.27 -9.85
CA ARG A 554 7.21 3.35 -10.88
C ARG A 554 8.33 2.63 -11.63
N ILE A 555 9.43 3.32 -11.94
CA ILE A 555 10.61 2.71 -12.57
C ILE A 555 11.22 1.64 -11.64
N LEU A 556 11.48 2.00 -10.38
CA LEU A 556 11.99 1.07 -9.36
C LEU A 556 11.06 -0.14 -9.22
N GLY A 557 9.76 0.08 -9.10
CA GLY A 557 8.76 -0.99 -8.98
C GLY A 557 8.80 -1.98 -10.15
N ARG A 558 8.85 -1.50 -11.40
CA ARG A 558 8.98 -2.39 -12.58
C ARG A 558 10.28 -3.19 -12.56
N GLN A 559 11.40 -2.60 -12.13
CA GLN A 559 12.67 -3.32 -12.03
C GLN A 559 12.61 -4.42 -10.96
N VAL A 560 12.01 -4.12 -9.81
CA VAL A 560 11.75 -5.12 -8.76
C VAL A 560 10.84 -6.24 -9.25
N GLY A 561 9.73 -5.91 -9.92
CA GLY A 561 8.80 -6.90 -10.47
C GLY A 561 9.48 -7.89 -11.41
N ASN A 562 10.43 -7.41 -12.25
CA ASN A 562 11.22 -8.27 -13.13
C ASN A 562 12.13 -9.24 -12.37
N GLU A 563 12.87 -8.77 -11.36
CA GLU A 563 13.75 -9.64 -10.55
C GLU A 563 12.95 -10.65 -9.73
N VAL A 564 11.82 -10.24 -9.17
CA VAL A 564 10.92 -11.15 -8.45
C VAL A 564 10.38 -12.21 -9.40
N PHE A 565 9.87 -11.84 -10.59
CA PHE A 565 9.35 -12.81 -11.54
C PHE A 565 10.44 -13.80 -11.98
N ALA A 566 11.66 -13.33 -12.25
CA ALA A 566 12.78 -14.22 -12.57
C ALA A 566 13.08 -15.20 -11.41
N ARG A 567 13.06 -14.71 -10.17
CA ARG A 567 13.29 -15.52 -8.97
C ARG A 567 12.16 -16.52 -8.71
N THR A 568 10.90 -16.20 -8.99
CA THR A 568 9.81 -17.18 -8.85
C THR A 568 9.90 -18.25 -9.93
N GLN A 569 10.23 -17.87 -11.18
CA GLN A 569 10.46 -18.83 -12.26
C GLN A 569 11.61 -19.79 -11.94
N TYR A 570 12.67 -19.34 -11.27
CA TYR A 570 13.73 -20.22 -10.77
C TYR A 570 13.18 -21.39 -9.95
N TYR A 571 12.39 -21.07 -8.92
CA TYR A 571 11.84 -22.07 -8.02
C TYR A 571 10.81 -22.96 -8.74
N LEU A 572 9.93 -22.36 -9.57
CA LEU A 572 8.94 -23.09 -10.38
C LEU A 572 9.58 -24.09 -11.35
N ASN A 573 10.81 -23.81 -11.81
CA ASN A 573 11.59 -24.69 -12.68
C ASN A 573 12.62 -25.55 -11.92
N GLY A 574 12.39 -25.79 -10.63
CA GLY A 574 13.15 -26.74 -9.81
C GLY A 574 14.50 -26.25 -9.32
N ALA A 575 14.69 -24.93 -9.28
CA ALA A 575 15.92 -24.30 -8.79
C ALA A 575 17.19 -24.77 -9.54
N GLN A 576 17.05 -25.27 -10.78
CA GLN A 576 18.17 -25.82 -11.57
C GLN A 576 18.90 -24.76 -12.41
N SER A 577 18.34 -23.56 -12.58
CA SER A 577 18.99 -22.47 -13.33
C SER A 577 18.47 -21.08 -13.01
N VAL A 578 19.32 -20.22 -12.43
CA VAL A 578 19.31 -18.76 -12.63
C VAL A 578 20.75 -18.29 -12.74
N PRO A 579 21.12 -17.43 -13.73
CA PRO A 579 22.38 -16.71 -13.67
C PRO A 579 22.38 -15.78 -12.45
N GLU A 580 23.46 -15.82 -11.66
CA GLU A 580 23.70 -15.01 -10.45
C GLU A 580 23.15 -13.57 -10.55
N PRO A 581 22.59 -12.99 -9.47
CA PRO A 581 22.08 -11.63 -9.46
C PRO A 581 23.15 -10.64 -9.96
N GLY A 582 22.85 -9.90 -11.03
CA GLY A 582 23.77 -8.93 -11.62
C GLY A 582 23.98 -9.00 -13.14
N VAL A 583 23.27 -9.88 -13.87
CA VAL A 583 23.35 -9.94 -15.35
C VAL A 583 21.97 -9.91 -16.01
N THR A 584 21.08 -9.02 -15.59
CA THR A 584 19.81 -8.72 -16.28
C THR A 584 19.98 -7.54 -17.22
N THR A 585 20.87 -7.67 -18.21
CA THR A 585 20.94 -6.74 -19.36
C THR A 585 21.01 -7.41 -20.72
N ALA A 586 20.82 -8.74 -20.84
CA ALA A 586 21.04 -9.43 -22.12
C ALA A 586 19.98 -10.43 -22.59
N LEU A 587 18.81 -10.52 -21.95
CA LEU A 587 17.76 -11.51 -22.32
C LEU A 587 16.48 -10.90 -22.92
N LEU A 588 16.58 -9.73 -23.54
CA LEU A 588 15.49 -9.14 -24.36
C LEU A 588 15.65 -9.35 -25.88
N ALA A 589 16.59 -10.18 -26.33
CA ALA A 589 16.87 -10.37 -27.76
C ALA A 589 16.59 -11.78 -28.32
N LEU A 590 15.99 -12.70 -27.56
CA LEU A 590 15.59 -14.02 -28.08
C LEU A 590 14.11 -14.31 -27.78
N GLY A 591 13.24 -13.46 -28.33
CA GLY A 591 11.89 -13.85 -28.64
C GLY A 591 11.92 -14.88 -29.79
N GLY A 592 11.35 -16.06 -29.57
CA GLY A 592 11.20 -17.05 -30.62
C GLY A 592 10.90 -18.47 -30.13
N SER A 593 9.61 -18.74 -29.93
CA SER A 593 9.02 -20.09 -30.01
C SER A 593 9.26 -21.05 -28.84
N PHE A 594 8.47 -20.92 -27.78
CA PHE A 594 7.94 -22.10 -27.07
C PHE A 594 6.43 -22.15 -27.27
N VAL A 595 6.02 -23.08 -28.14
CA VAL A 595 4.62 -23.35 -28.48
C VAL A 595 3.95 -24.04 -27.29
N ILE A 596 3.01 -23.36 -26.65
CA ILE A 596 2.06 -23.97 -25.72
C ILE A 596 1.13 -24.90 -26.53
N ARG A 597 1.21 -26.20 -26.25
CA ARG A 597 0.33 -27.22 -26.83
C ARG A 597 -1.10 -27.03 -26.33
N ARG A 598 -1.94 -26.47 -27.20
CA ARG A 598 -3.40 -26.40 -27.08
C ARG A 598 -3.99 -27.82 -26.98
N TRP A 599 -4.58 -28.17 -25.84
CA TRP A 599 -5.29 -29.44 -25.65
C TRP A 599 -6.56 -29.47 -26.52
N GLY A 600 -6.63 -30.49 -27.40
CA GLY A 600 -7.73 -30.71 -28.33
C GLY A 600 -8.91 -31.46 -27.70
N ARG A 601 -10.11 -31.01 -28.07
CA ARG A 601 -11.42 -31.64 -27.84
C ARG A 601 -11.42 -33.14 -28.10
N ARG A 602 -11.94 -33.93 -27.16
CA ARG A 602 -12.41 -35.30 -27.41
C ARG A 602 -13.80 -35.26 -28.05
N LYS A 603 -13.92 -35.87 -29.23
CA LYS A 603 -15.17 -36.45 -29.76
C LYS A 603 -14.85 -37.83 -30.32
N SER A 604 -15.26 -38.85 -29.59
CA SER A 604 -15.92 -40.08 -30.08
C SER A 604 -16.37 -40.87 -28.86
#